data_AF-B0E522-F1
#
_entry.id   AF-B0E522-F1
#
_cell.length_a   1.000
_cell.length_b   1.000
_cell.length_c   1.000
_cell.angle_alpha   90.00
_cell.angle_beta   90.00
_cell.angle_gamma   90.00
#
_symmetry.space_group_name_H-M   'P 1'
#
loop_
_entity.id
_entity.type
_entity.pdbx_description
1 polymer ?
#
loop_
_entity_poly.entity_id
_entity_poly.type
_entity_poly.pdbx_seq_one_letter_code
_entity_poly.pdbx_strand_id
1 'polypeptide(L)'
;HMLPNSAHWVYGIDDVIAQGSHYYSSYLMQETLQGVVHAFVLNKFLTKTEHIPSRHLLRRILIFYQVGLIEGGISDDDPASVHLPNIETMEGVLHIICLAVLIILGNVLDFRTYSTPNQGEDDEASPTQRTLMDTGDINAIPNNERITYCYARGMALHILKWLHSCATFTGPLDGLADDLISLFFVQILASLSDYKSLAEAKSYGGVPRCTSHLLSKQIANILEVDPILKAAWAYKERVPSRSLALEEKEKYNIEWQCDWEPTSWRAPSVDFALAGQTPFDIKFFQATKLRINSENANMIVVDVVKPPRKKAKVE
;
A
#
# COMPACT_ATOMS: atom_id res chain seq x y z
N HIS A 1 27.87 -0.62 3.30
CA HIS A 1 26.43 -0.33 3.42
C HIS A 1 25.88 -0.11 2.02
N MET A 2 24.79 -0.78 1.62
CA MET A 2 24.19 -0.62 0.29
C MET A 2 22.91 0.20 0.41
N LEU A 3 22.69 1.15 -0.48
CA LEU A 3 21.47 1.95 -0.49
C LEU A 3 20.28 1.13 -1.02
N PRO A 4 19.03 1.47 -0.66
CA PRO A 4 17.86 0.88 -1.29
C PRO A 4 17.92 1.00 -2.81
N ASN A 5 17.32 0.03 -3.52
CA ASN A 5 17.33 -0.02 -4.99
C ASN A 5 18.73 -0.11 -5.64
N SER A 6 19.79 -0.46 -4.88
CA SER A 6 21.14 -0.65 -5.43
C SER A 6 21.30 -2.03 -6.06
N ALA A 7 21.46 -2.07 -7.39
CA ALA A 7 21.87 -3.28 -8.09
C ALA A 7 23.27 -3.71 -7.62
N HIS A 8 23.42 -4.97 -7.24
CA HIS A 8 24.69 -5.52 -6.79
C HIS A 8 24.80 -6.99 -7.17
N TRP A 9 26.03 -7.48 -7.21
CA TRP A 9 26.37 -8.88 -7.36
C TRP A 9 27.42 -9.22 -6.30
N VAL A 10 27.44 -10.47 -5.85
CA VAL A 10 28.37 -10.93 -4.81
C VAL A 10 29.14 -12.12 -5.35
N TYR A 11 30.45 -12.12 -5.18
CA TYR A 11 31.34 -13.21 -5.58
C TYR A 11 32.34 -13.49 -4.46
N GLY A 12 32.36 -14.74 -4.00
CA GLY A 12 33.31 -15.22 -3.00
C GLY A 12 34.54 -15.79 -3.67
N ILE A 13 35.72 -15.27 -3.32
CA ILE A 13 37.01 -15.77 -3.83
C ILE A 13 37.52 -16.93 -2.95
N ASP A 14 37.33 -16.82 -1.64
CA ASP A 14 37.70 -17.81 -0.63
C ASP A 14 36.48 -18.18 0.23
N ASP A 15 36.60 -19.26 1.00
CA ASP A 15 35.58 -19.68 1.96
C ASP A 15 35.32 -18.57 3.01
N VAL A 16 34.12 -18.00 2.99
CA VAL A 16 33.72 -16.88 3.87
C VAL A 16 32.34 -17.12 4.46
N ILE A 17 32.19 -16.78 5.75
CA ILE A 17 30.89 -16.65 6.41
C ILE A 17 30.61 -15.15 6.56
N ALA A 18 29.56 -14.66 5.92
CA ALA A 18 29.14 -13.26 5.99
C ALA A 18 27.81 -13.14 6.76
N GLN A 19 27.69 -12.08 7.57
CA GLN A 19 26.45 -11.70 8.23
C GLN A 19 25.94 -10.39 7.62
N GLY A 20 24.67 -10.38 7.23
CA GLY A 20 24.00 -9.22 6.65
C GLY A 20 22.61 -9.02 7.24
N SER A 21 22.12 -7.79 7.19
CA SER A 21 20.77 -7.41 7.62
C SER A 21 20.20 -6.34 6.70
N HIS A 22 18.87 -6.22 6.68
CA HIS A 22 18.15 -5.19 5.95
C HIS A 22 17.36 -4.32 6.93
N TYR A 23 17.28 -3.01 6.67
CA TYR A 23 16.46 -2.09 7.45
C TYR A 23 15.88 -1.01 6.54
N TYR A 24 14.80 -0.36 6.98
CA TYR A 24 14.26 0.84 6.34
C TYR A 24 14.78 2.09 7.06
N SER A 25 15.11 3.11 6.30
CA SER A 25 15.52 4.42 6.81
C SER A 25 14.47 5.46 6.41
N SER A 26 14.03 6.27 7.37
CA SER A 26 13.11 7.39 7.14
C SER A 26 13.60 8.35 6.05
N TYR A 27 14.93 8.49 5.92
CA TYR A 27 15.62 9.35 4.95
C TYR A 27 15.78 8.76 3.55
N LEU A 28 15.27 7.54 3.30
CA LEU A 28 15.45 6.85 2.03
C LEU A 28 14.11 6.29 1.50
N MET A 29 13.01 6.95 1.85
CA MET A 29 11.67 6.47 1.47
C MET A 29 11.36 6.68 -0.01
N GLN A 30 12.02 7.63 -0.67
CA GLN A 30 11.92 7.82 -2.12
C GLN A 30 12.51 6.59 -2.84
N GLU A 31 13.72 6.20 -2.47
CA GLU A 31 14.44 5.04 -3.01
C GLU A 31 13.76 3.73 -2.60
N THR A 32 13.19 3.68 -1.39
CA THR A 32 12.41 2.53 -0.92
C THR A 32 11.17 2.33 -1.79
N LEU A 33 10.41 3.38 -2.08
CA LEU A 33 9.24 3.30 -2.98
C LEU A 33 9.66 2.77 -4.36
N GLN A 34 10.72 3.35 -4.94
CA GLN A 34 11.24 2.92 -6.24
C GLN A 34 11.64 1.44 -6.20
N GLY A 35 12.43 1.04 -5.22
CA GLY A 35 12.89 -0.33 -5.05
C GLY A 35 11.75 -1.33 -4.89
N VAL A 36 10.72 -0.99 -4.11
CA VAL A 36 9.54 -1.87 -3.94
C VAL A 36 8.75 -1.97 -5.24
N VAL A 37 8.55 -0.88 -5.98
CA VAL A 37 7.88 -0.90 -7.29
C VAL A 37 8.67 -1.72 -8.30
N HIS A 38 10.00 -1.54 -8.38
CA HIS A 38 10.87 -2.34 -9.26
C HIS A 38 10.79 -3.82 -8.91
N ALA A 39 10.92 -4.18 -7.62
CA ALA A 39 10.82 -5.56 -7.15
C ALA A 39 9.46 -6.18 -7.44
N PHE A 40 8.37 -5.41 -7.32
CA PHE A 40 7.04 -5.86 -7.69
C PHE A 40 6.92 -6.11 -9.20
N VAL A 41 7.30 -5.14 -10.05
CA VAL A 41 7.14 -5.28 -11.51
C VAL A 41 8.04 -6.37 -12.09
N LEU A 42 9.26 -6.52 -11.56
CA LEU A 42 10.30 -7.42 -12.08
C LEU A 42 10.63 -8.59 -11.14
N ASN A 43 9.68 -9.05 -10.33
CA ASN A 43 9.90 -10.04 -9.25
C ASN A 43 10.65 -11.33 -9.64
N LYS A 44 10.56 -11.83 -10.88
CA LYS A 44 11.35 -13.02 -11.29
C LYS A 44 12.75 -12.68 -11.77
N PHE A 45 13.01 -11.41 -12.07
CA PHE A 45 14.30 -10.91 -12.54
C PHE A 45 15.15 -10.33 -11.40
N LEU A 46 14.51 -9.65 -10.43
CA LEU A 46 15.13 -9.19 -9.19
C LEU A 46 14.91 -10.26 -8.12
N THR A 47 15.98 -10.81 -7.55
CA THR A 47 15.92 -11.98 -6.65
C THR A 47 14.98 -11.77 -5.45
N LYS A 48 14.21 -12.83 -5.15
CA LYS A 48 13.19 -12.98 -4.07
C LYS A 48 13.49 -12.16 -2.82
N THR A 49 12.79 -11.03 -2.64
CA THR A 49 12.80 -10.28 -1.38
C THR A 49 11.40 -9.85 -0.95
N GLU A 50 10.34 -10.56 -1.38
CA GLU A 50 9.04 -10.38 -0.71
C GLU A 50 9.14 -10.94 0.72
N HIS A 51 9.29 -10.03 1.67
CA HIS A 51 9.27 -10.31 3.09
C HIS A 51 8.04 -9.62 3.69
N ILE A 52 6.91 -10.32 3.77
CA ILE A 52 5.64 -9.77 4.30
C ILE A 52 5.84 -8.96 5.61
N PRO A 53 6.66 -9.40 6.58
CA PRO A 53 6.90 -8.62 7.79
C PRO A 53 7.49 -7.22 7.55
N SER A 54 8.21 -6.99 6.44
CA SER A 54 8.71 -5.66 6.08
C SER A 54 7.57 -4.67 5.81
N ARG A 55 6.43 -5.13 5.29
CA ARG A 55 5.23 -4.31 5.09
C ARG A 55 4.63 -3.85 6.42
N HIS A 56 4.67 -4.69 7.45
CA HIS A 56 4.25 -4.30 8.79
C HIS A 56 5.16 -3.22 9.38
N LEU A 57 6.46 -3.27 9.10
CA LEU A 57 7.40 -2.25 9.52
C LEU A 57 7.10 -0.89 8.87
N LEU A 58 6.83 -0.85 7.56
CA LEU A 58 6.45 0.40 6.89
C LEU A 58 5.19 1.04 7.50
N ARG A 59 4.18 0.23 7.86
CA ARG A 59 2.97 0.72 8.55
C ARG A 59 3.29 1.30 9.92
N ARG A 60 4.22 0.69 10.66
CA ARG A 60 4.68 1.21 11.96
C ARG A 60 5.46 2.52 11.80
N ILE A 61 6.26 2.67 10.75
CA ILE A 61 6.94 3.93 10.43
C ILE A 61 5.89 5.02 10.14
N LEU A 62 4.81 4.70 9.43
CA LEU A 62 3.72 5.66 9.20
C LEU A 62 3.02 6.08 10.51
N ILE A 63 2.74 5.13 11.41
CA ILE A 63 2.20 5.43 12.75
C ILE A 63 3.17 6.31 13.54
N PHE A 64 4.46 6.02 13.46
CA PHE A 64 5.50 6.82 14.07
C PHE A 64 5.51 8.27 13.53
N TYR A 65 5.32 8.47 12.23
CA TYR A 65 5.18 9.80 11.64
C TYR A 65 3.90 10.51 12.11
N GLN A 66 2.77 9.79 12.18
CA GLN A 66 1.52 10.34 12.72
C GLN A 66 1.72 10.86 14.15
N VAL A 67 2.31 10.04 15.03
CA VAL A 67 2.54 10.40 16.44
C VAL A 67 3.51 11.56 16.57
N GLY A 68 4.64 11.52 15.83
CA GLY A 68 5.68 12.53 15.94
C GLY A 68 5.35 13.87 15.29
N LEU A 69 4.79 13.85 14.07
CA LEU A 69 4.61 15.06 13.26
C LEU A 69 3.25 15.74 13.47
N ILE A 70 2.21 14.96 13.80
CA ILE A 70 0.83 15.48 13.88
C ILE A 70 0.36 15.51 15.32
N GLU A 71 0.57 14.45 16.09
CA GLU A 71 0.05 14.37 17.47
C GLU A 71 0.99 15.03 18.50
N GLY A 72 2.21 15.38 18.10
CA GLY A 72 3.22 15.96 18.99
C GLY A 72 3.65 15.01 20.11
N GLY A 73 3.52 13.69 19.90
CA GLY A 73 3.82 12.67 20.89
C GLY A 73 5.30 12.35 21.08
N ILE A 74 6.18 12.98 20.30
CA ILE A 74 7.64 12.84 20.38
C ILE A 74 8.22 14.24 20.57
N SER A 75 8.91 14.46 21.67
CA SER A 75 9.56 15.73 21.96
C SER A 75 10.90 15.83 21.22
N ASP A 76 11.39 17.07 21.02
CA ASP A 76 12.65 17.31 20.30
C ASP A 76 13.87 16.67 20.98
N ASP A 77 13.83 16.50 22.30
CA ASP A 77 14.87 15.86 23.11
C ASP A 77 14.78 14.32 23.13
N ASP A 78 13.71 13.73 22.62
CA ASP A 78 13.59 12.28 22.49
C ASP A 78 14.58 11.77 21.42
N PRO A 79 15.43 10.77 21.71
CA PRO A 79 16.35 10.20 20.71
C PRO A 79 15.67 9.67 19.45
N ALA A 80 14.37 9.35 19.50
CA ALA A 80 13.60 8.94 18.33
C ALA A 80 13.30 10.11 17.39
N SER A 81 13.37 11.37 17.83
CA SER A 81 13.10 12.55 16.99
C SER A 81 14.00 12.59 15.74
N VAL A 82 15.23 12.09 15.84
CA VAL A 82 16.19 11.94 14.73
C VAL A 82 15.77 10.91 13.67
N HIS A 83 14.67 10.19 13.88
CA HIS A 83 14.09 9.29 12.89
C HIS A 83 12.87 9.88 12.19
N LEU A 84 12.42 11.07 12.59
CA LEU A 84 11.38 11.80 11.87
C LEU A 84 11.98 12.49 10.63
N PRO A 85 11.26 12.52 9.50
CA PRO A 85 11.67 13.30 8.34
C PRO A 85 11.72 14.79 8.69
N ASN A 86 12.70 15.51 8.15
CA ASN A 86 12.77 16.96 8.32
C ASN A 86 11.71 17.66 7.44
N ILE A 87 10.59 18.03 8.04
CA ILE A 87 9.45 18.67 7.38
C ILE A 87 9.74 20.09 6.88
N GLU A 88 10.83 20.72 7.31
CA GLU A 88 11.26 22.04 6.79
C GLU A 88 11.92 21.93 5.41
N THR A 89 12.16 20.71 4.92
CA THR A 89 12.84 20.46 3.65
C THR A 89 11.94 19.69 2.69
N MET A 90 12.09 19.97 1.38
CA MET A 90 11.42 19.18 0.34
C MET A 90 11.76 17.70 0.42
N GLU A 91 13.02 17.36 0.72
CA GLU A 91 13.47 15.97 0.91
C GLU A 91 12.64 15.24 1.98
N GLY A 92 12.53 15.82 3.17
CA GLY A 92 11.77 15.21 4.27
C GLY A 92 10.29 15.06 3.94
N VAL A 93 9.69 16.06 3.29
CA VAL A 93 8.29 16.00 2.85
C VAL A 93 8.08 14.92 1.79
N LEU A 94 8.98 14.81 0.82
CA LEU A 94 8.92 13.75 -0.19
C LEU A 94 9.06 12.36 0.43
N HIS A 95 9.88 12.19 1.47
CA HIS A 95 9.95 10.92 2.20
C HIS A 95 8.61 10.56 2.87
N ILE A 96 7.89 11.54 3.42
CA ILE A 96 6.54 11.34 3.98
C ILE A 96 5.56 10.94 2.86
N ILE A 97 5.54 11.70 1.76
CA ILE A 97 4.65 11.44 0.62
C ILE A 97 4.93 10.03 0.06
N CYS A 98 6.18 9.68 -0.21
CA CYS A 98 6.55 8.36 -0.73
C CYS A 98 6.15 7.23 0.21
N LEU A 99 6.34 7.37 1.53
CA LEU A 99 5.86 6.37 2.48
C LEU A 99 4.33 6.26 2.44
N ALA A 100 3.61 7.38 2.44
CA ALA A 100 2.16 7.38 2.37
C ALA A 100 1.64 6.71 1.09
N VAL A 101 2.19 7.05 -0.08
CA VAL A 101 1.86 6.39 -1.35
C VAL A 101 2.12 4.89 -1.27
N LEU A 102 3.28 4.48 -0.74
CA LEU A 102 3.62 3.06 -0.59
C LEU A 102 2.62 2.30 0.28
N ILE A 103 2.15 2.91 1.37
CA ILE A 103 1.12 2.33 2.24
C ILE A 103 -0.24 2.27 1.57
N ILE A 104 -0.65 3.32 0.85
CA ILE A 104 -1.94 3.36 0.13
C ILE A 104 -1.98 2.29 -0.95
N LEU A 105 -0.87 2.07 -1.65
CA LEU A 105 -0.66 1.00 -2.62
C LEU A 105 -0.38 -0.36 -1.99
N GLY A 106 -0.45 -0.51 -0.66
CA GLY A 106 -0.01 -1.70 0.05
C GLY A 106 -0.66 -3.00 -0.44
N ASN A 107 -1.94 -2.99 -0.78
CA ASN A 107 -2.63 -4.12 -1.41
C ASN A 107 -2.29 -4.24 -2.90
N VAL A 108 -2.19 -3.13 -3.63
CA VAL A 108 -1.81 -3.15 -5.07
C VAL A 108 -0.45 -3.81 -5.25
N LEU A 109 0.49 -3.55 -4.35
CA LEU A 109 1.84 -4.12 -4.40
C LEU A 109 1.95 -5.45 -3.65
N ASP A 110 0.83 -6.05 -3.20
CA ASP A 110 0.79 -7.38 -2.56
C ASP A 110 0.54 -8.48 -3.58
N PHE A 111 1.42 -9.47 -3.63
CA PHE A 111 1.33 -10.54 -4.62
C PHE A 111 0.09 -11.39 -4.40
N ARG A 112 -0.36 -11.48 -3.14
CA ARG A 112 -1.56 -12.21 -2.72
C ARG A 112 -2.84 -11.56 -3.25
N THR A 113 -2.80 -10.28 -3.63
CA THR A 113 -3.93 -9.61 -4.31
C THR A 113 -4.27 -10.27 -5.64
N TYR A 114 -3.28 -10.87 -6.31
CA TYR A 114 -3.41 -11.46 -7.63
C TYR A 114 -3.50 -12.99 -7.60
N SER A 115 -3.67 -13.57 -6.41
CA SER A 115 -3.78 -15.01 -6.21
C SER A 115 -5.06 -15.35 -5.46
N THR A 116 -5.64 -16.49 -5.76
CA THR A 116 -6.82 -16.98 -5.06
C THR A 116 -6.41 -17.66 -3.74
N PRO A 117 -7.32 -17.78 -2.75
CA PRO A 117 -6.99 -18.44 -1.48
C PRO A 117 -6.49 -19.87 -1.70
N ASN A 118 -5.42 -20.25 -0.99
CA ASN A 118 -4.79 -21.58 -1.01
C ASN A 118 -4.30 -22.04 -2.39
N GLN A 119 -4.05 -21.12 -3.32
CA GLN A 119 -3.46 -21.44 -4.62
C GLN A 119 -1.94 -21.60 -4.50
N GLY A 120 -1.39 -22.75 -4.90
CA GLY A 120 0.05 -22.95 -4.99
C GLY A 120 0.71 -22.04 -6.04
N GLU A 121 2.04 -22.02 -6.07
CA GLU A 121 2.80 -21.16 -6.99
C GLU A 121 2.49 -21.50 -8.47
N ASP A 122 2.45 -22.81 -8.77
CA ASP A 122 2.25 -23.37 -10.11
C ASP A 122 0.80 -23.84 -10.38
N ASP A 123 -0.11 -23.68 -9.42
CA ASP A 123 -1.48 -24.15 -9.55
C ASP A 123 -2.36 -23.16 -10.34
N GLU A 124 -3.24 -23.70 -11.18
CA GLU A 124 -4.34 -22.94 -11.77
C GLU A 124 -5.50 -22.78 -10.79
N ALA A 125 -6.15 -21.62 -10.82
CA ALA A 125 -7.31 -21.39 -9.97
C ALA A 125 -8.47 -22.31 -10.41
N SER A 126 -9.21 -22.86 -9.45
CA SER A 126 -10.47 -23.55 -9.75
C SER A 126 -11.54 -22.56 -10.25
N PRO A 127 -12.57 -23.02 -10.99
CA PRO A 127 -13.68 -22.16 -11.40
C PRO A 127 -14.32 -21.41 -10.23
N THR A 128 -14.52 -22.10 -9.10
CA THR A 128 -15.07 -21.50 -7.88
C THR A 128 -14.18 -20.40 -7.31
N GLN A 129 -12.86 -20.63 -7.23
CA GLN A 129 -11.91 -19.62 -6.77
C GLN A 129 -11.93 -18.37 -7.66
N ARG A 130 -11.97 -18.54 -9.00
CA ARG A 130 -12.12 -17.41 -9.93
C ARG A 130 -13.40 -16.64 -9.69
N THR A 131 -14.54 -17.31 -9.57
CA THR A 131 -15.82 -16.66 -9.28
C THR A 131 -15.80 -15.88 -7.98
N LEU A 132 -15.20 -16.43 -6.91
CA LEU A 132 -15.08 -15.75 -5.62
C LEU A 132 -14.19 -14.50 -5.71
N MET A 133 -13.09 -14.56 -6.46
CA MET A 133 -12.22 -13.42 -6.70
C MET A 133 -12.91 -12.34 -7.55
N ASP A 134 -13.64 -12.72 -8.61
CA ASP A 134 -14.30 -11.77 -9.50
C ASP A 134 -15.50 -11.06 -8.84
N THR A 135 -16.30 -11.81 -8.08
CA THR A 135 -17.55 -11.29 -7.48
C THR A 135 -17.34 -10.64 -6.12
N GLY A 136 -16.46 -11.21 -5.30
CA GLY A 136 -16.24 -10.78 -3.92
C GLY A 136 -14.85 -10.22 -3.62
N ASP A 137 -13.95 -10.10 -4.62
CA ASP A 137 -12.53 -9.79 -4.39
C ASP A 137 -11.87 -10.72 -3.36
N ILE A 138 -12.35 -11.97 -3.22
CA ILE A 138 -11.78 -12.95 -2.30
C ILE A 138 -10.47 -13.47 -2.88
N ASN A 139 -9.37 -12.81 -2.50
CA ASN A 139 -8.01 -13.14 -2.87
C ASN A 139 -7.25 -13.77 -1.68
N ALA A 140 -5.96 -14.02 -1.83
CA ALA A 140 -5.13 -14.70 -0.83
C ALA A 140 -4.76 -13.81 0.39
N ILE A 141 -5.19 -12.55 0.44
CA ILE A 141 -4.98 -11.69 1.62
C ILE A 141 -6.03 -12.04 2.69
N PRO A 142 -5.61 -12.39 3.92
CA PRO A 142 -6.53 -12.75 4.98
C PRO A 142 -7.28 -11.53 5.53
N ASN A 143 -8.44 -11.78 6.15
CA ASN A 143 -9.36 -10.73 6.63
C ASN A 143 -8.72 -9.74 7.62
N ASN A 144 -7.90 -10.23 8.55
CA ASN A 144 -7.18 -9.39 9.52
C ASN A 144 -6.19 -8.43 8.83
N GLU A 145 -5.49 -8.90 7.79
CA GLU A 145 -4.58 -8.06 7.02
C GLU A 145 -5.32 -7.06 6.15
N ARG A 146 -6.49 -7.40 5.59
CA ARG A 146 -7.36 -6.45 4.88
C ARG A 146 -7.82 -5.31 5.76
N ILE A 147 -8.25 -5.60 6.99
CA ILE A 147 -8.58 -4.56 7.98
C ILE A 147 -7.36 -3.67 8.25
N THR A 148 -6.19 -4.28 8.39
CA THR A 148 -4.95 -3.54 8.62
C THR A 148 -4.58 -2.66 7.42
N TYR A 149 -4.79 -3.13 6.18
CA TYR A 149 -4.61 -2.33 4.97
C TYR A 149 -5.56 -1.12 4.96
N CYS A 150 -6.83 -1.32 5.28
CA CYS A 150 -7.80 -0.22 5.35
C CYS A 150 -7.37 0.82 6.39
N TYR A 151 -7.03 0.39 7.61
CA TYR A 151 -6.59 1.29 8.68
C TYR A 151 -5.32 2.07 8.28
N ALA A 152 -4.29 1.39 7.79
CA ALA A 152 -3.04 2.03 7.40
C ALA A 152 -3.24 2.98 6.20
N ARG A 153 -4.10 2.63 5.24
CA ARG A 153 -4.47 3.49 4.12
C ARG A 153 -5.18 4.75 4.59
N GLY A 154 -6.15 4.63 5.51
CA GLY A 154 -6.85 5.78 6.07
C GLY A 154 -5.92 6.75 6.80
N MET A 155 -4.94 6.21 7.54
CA MET A 155 -3.89 7.02 8.18
C MET A 155 -2.96 7.69 7.18
N ALA A 156 -2.56 7.00 6.11
CA ALA A 156 -1.71 7.58 5.07
C ALA A 156 -2.44 8.74 4.37
N LEU A 157 -3.72 8.55 4.02
CA LEU A 157 -4.57 9.62 3.48
C LEU A 157 -4.72 10.79 4.44
N HIS A 158 -4.77 10.52 5.75
CA HIS A 158 -4.85 11.54 6.77
C HIS A 158 -3.58 12.40 6.83
N ILE A 159 -2.40 11.79 6.78
CA ILE A 159 -1.11 12.50 6.71
C ILE A 159 -1.03 13.34 5.43
N LEU A 160 -1.45 12.81 4.28
CA LEU A 160 -1.47 13.59 3.04
C LEU A 160 -2.44 14.78 3.13
N LYS A 161 -3.61 14.61 3.76
CA LYS A 161 -4.57 15.71 4.01
C LYS A 161 -4.01 16.78 4.94
N TRP A 162 -3.26 16.38 5.97
CA TRP A 162 -2.53 17.31 6.82
C TRP A 162 -1.54 18.14 6.01
N LEU A 163 -0.68 17.50 5.19
CA LEU A 163 0.24 18.21 4.30
C LEU A 163 -0.49 19.16 3.35
N HIS A 164 -1.57 18.73 2.70
CA HIS A 164 -2.40 19.60 1.84
C HIS A 164 -2.97 20.82 2.57
N SER A 165 -3.28 20.69 3.87
CA SER A 165 -3.91 21.75 4.64
C SER A 165 -2.91 22.75 5.20
N CYS A 166 -1.68 22.29 5.48
CA CYS A 166 -0.69 23.04 6.23
C CYS A 166 0.48 23.54 5.37
N ALA A 167 0.66 23.00 4.16
CA ALA A 167 1.77 23.34 3.28
C ALA A 167 1.30 23.84 1.91
N THR A 168 2.03 24.82 1.38
CA THR A 168 1.96 25.27 0.00
C THR A 168 3.26 24.88 -0.70
N PHE A 169 3.15 24.42 -1.94
CA PHE A 169 4.31 24.07 -2.75
C PHE A 169 4.51 25.10 -3.86
N THR A 170 5.75 25.49 -4.09
CA THR A 170 6.15 26.29 -5.25
C THR A 170 7.17 25.50 -6.07
N GLY A 171 7.28 25.78 -7.36
CA GLY A 171 8.14 25.01 -8.24
C GLY A 171 8.18 25.53 -9.68
N PRO A 172 8.63 24.71 -10.63
CA PRO A 172 8.62 25.02 -12.05
C PRO A 172 7.22 25.39 -12.58
N LEU A 173 7.18 26.07 -13.72
CA LEU A 173 5.93 26.47 -14.42
C LEU A 173 5.23 25.29 -15.14
N ASP A 174 5.48 24.06 -14.70
CA ASP A 174 4.88 22.84 -15.26
C ASP A 174 3.48 22.55 -14.68
N GLY A 175 3.07 23.30 -13.66
CA GLY A 175 1.78 23.14 -12.97
C GLY A 175 1.75 21.96 -12.00
N LEU A 176 2.87 21.26 -11.79
CA LEU A 176 2.93 20.16 -10.83
C LEU A 176 2.84 20.68 -9.39
N ALA A 177 3.46 21.83 -9.12
CA ALA A 177 3.46 22.45 -7.79
C ALA A 177 2.05 22.84 -7.29
N ASP A 178 1.11 23.13 -8.21
CA ASP A 178 -0.27 23.55 -7.89
C ASP A 178 -1.02 22.51 -7.03
N ASP A 179 -0.69 21.22 -7.23
CA ASP A 179 -1.23 20.10 -6.48
C ASP A 179 -0.16 18.99 -6.38
N LEU A 180 1.00 19.36 -5.83
CA LEU A 180 2.20 18.51 -5.84
C LEU A 180 1.93 17.11 -5.30
N ILE A 181 1.24 17.00 -4.17
CA ILE A 181 0.99 15.71 -3.50
C ILE A 181 0.15 14.80 -4.40
N SER A 182 -0.98 15.29 -4.93
CA SER A 182 -1.87 14.46 -5.74
C SER A 182 -1.28 14.16 -7.11
N LEU A 183 -0.67 15.15 -7.76
CA LEU A 183 -0.08 14.96 -9.08
C LEU A 183 1.17 14.08 -9.03
N PHE A 184 2.00 14.19 -7.99
CA PHE A 184 3.12 13.27 -7.80
C PHE A 184 2.65 11.84 -7.48
N PHE A 185 1.56 11.68 -6.71
CA PHE A 185 0.92 10.36 -6.57
C PHE A 185 0.47 9.83 -7.94
N VAL A 186 -0.28 10.63 -8.70
CA VAL A 186 -0.74 10.26 -10.06
C VAL A 186 0.43 9.88 -10.96
N GLN A 187 1.58 10.58 -10.85
CA GLN A 187 2.81 10.25 -11.55
C GLN A 187 3.29 8.83 -11.20
N ILE A 188 3.36 8.50 -9.90
CA ILE A 188 3.76 7.16 -9.44
C ILE A 188 2.81 6.08 -9.96
N LEU A 189 1.51 6.32 -9.95
CA LEU A 189 0.50 5.40 -10.47
C LEU A 189 0.61 5.20 -11.99
N ALA A 190 0.78 6.29 -12.74
CA ALA A 190 0.98 6.24 -14.18
C ALA A 190 2.27 5.48 -14.53
N SER A 191 3.36 5.80 -13.85
CA SER A 191 4.65 5.11 -13.99
C SER A 191 4.57 3.63 -13.66
N LEU A 192 3.88 3.25 -12.58
CA LEU A 192 3.65 1.84 -12.23
C LEU A 192 2.87 1.09 -13.33
N SER A 193 1.81 1.71 -13.87
CA SER A 193 0.98 1.15 -14.94
C SER A 193 1.76 0.95 -16.24
N ASP A 194 2.48 1.99 -16.69
CA ASP A 194 3.27 1.96 -17.92
C ASP A 194 4.44 0.98 -17.80
N TYR A 195 5.11 0.97 -16.64
CA TYR A 195 6.21 0.06 -16.37
C TYR A 195 5.76 -1.40 -16.39
N LYS A 196 4.62 -1.73 -15.76
CA LYS A 196 4.06 -3.09 -15.83
C LYS A 196 3.72 -3.48 -17.26
N SER A 197 3.08 -2.59 -18.01
CA SER A 197 2.68 -2.84 -19.40
C SER A 197 3.90 -3.11 -20.28
N LEU A 198 4.97 -2.33 -20.10
CA LEU A 198 6.23 -2.51 -20.81
C LEU A 198 6.94 -3.81 -20.41
N ALA A 199 6.99 -4.14 -19.12
CA ALA A 199 7.60 -5.38 -18.64
C ALA A 199 6.86 -6.61 -19.20
N GLU A 200 5.54 -6.57 -19.23
CA GLU A 200 4.70 -7.62 -19.81
C GLU A 200 4.92 -7.77 -21.32
N ALA A 201 4.96 -6.66 -22.07
CA ALA A 201 5.25 -6.67 -23.50
C ALA A 201 6.64 -7.25 -23.82
N LYS A 202 7.61 -7.04 -22.92
CA LYS A 202 8.97 -7.61 -23.01
C LYS A 202 9.10 -9.01 -22.42
N SER A 203 8.01 -9.62 -21.94
CA SER A 203 8.01 -10.92 -21.25
C SER A 203 8.98 -10.97 -20.06
N TYR A 204 9.22 -9.85 -19.40
CA TYR A 204 9.94 -9.83 -18.14
C TYR A 204 9.05 -10.44 -17.05
N GLY A 205 9.56 -11.47 -16.38
CA GLY A 205 8.81 -12.16 -15.34
C GLY A 205 8.56 -11.24 -14.13
N GLY A 206 7.30 -10.92 -13.88
CA GLY A 206 6.85 -10.16 -12.72
C GLY A 206 6.15 -11.04 -11.68
N VAL A 207 5.35 -10.41 -10.83
CA VAL A 207 4.47 -11.09 -9.87
C VAL A 207 3.61 -12.14 -10.58
N PRO A 208 3.55 -13.38 -10.08
CA PRO A 208 2.68 -14.42 -10.64
C PRO A 208 1.24 -13.92 -10.79
N ARG A 209 0.64 -14.16 -11.97
CA ARG A 209 -0.76 -13.84 -12.29
C ARG A 209 -1.14 -12.34 -12.28
N CYS A 210 -0.22 -11.45 -11.93
CA CYS A 210 -0.43 -10.02 -12.07
C CYS A 210 -0.28 -9.61 -13.54
N THR A 211 -1.40 -9.40 -14.23
CA THR A 211 -1.42 -8.81 -15.57
C THR A 211 -1.53 -7.29 -15.49
N SER A 212 -1.10 -6.60 -16.54
CA SER A 212 -1.32 -5.17 -16.76
C SER A 212 -2.79 -4.78 -16.53
N HIS A 213 -3.73 -5.57 -17.05
CA HIS A 213 -5.16 -5.39 -16.84
C HIS A 213 -5.58 -5.47 -15.36
N LEU A 214 -5.14 -6.50 -14.63
CA LEU A 214 -5.46 -6.66 -13.22
C LEU A 214 -4.84 -5.57 -12.35
N LEU A 215 -3.61 -5.15 -12.66
CA LEU A 215 -2.98 -4.02 -11.99
C LEU A 215 -3.78 -2.73 -12.22
N SER A 216 -4.16 -2.41 -13.46
CA SER A 216 -4.98 -1.24 -13.77
C SER A 216 -6.32 -1.26 -13.05
N LYS A 217 -6.94 -2.44 -12.89
CA LYS A 217 -8.16 -2.62 -12.08
C LYS A 217 -7.93 -2.28 -10.61
N GLN A 218 -6.79 -2.68 -10.02
CA GLN A 218 -6.43 -2.35 -8.65
C GLN A 218 -6.10 -0.85 -8.48
N ILE A 219 -5.42 -0.24 -9.45
CA ILE A 219 -5.17 1.21 -9.48
C ILE A 219 -6.51 1.97 -9.52
N ALA A 220 -7.42 1.60 -10.43
CA ALA A 220 -8.74 2.22 -10.50
C ALA A 220 -9.50 2.10 -9.18
N ASN A 221 -9.42 0.96 -8.50
CA ASN A 221 -10.00 0.76 -7.18
C ASN A 221 -9.36 1.65 -6.09
N ILE A 222 -8.05 1.93 -6.14
CA ILE A 222 -7.39 2.87 -5.22
C ILE A 222 -7.85 4.30 -5.46
N LEU A 223 -8.01 4.72 -6.71
CA LEU A 223 -8.46 6.08 -7.03
C LEU A 223 -9.83 6.40 -6.42
N GLU A 224 -10.66 5.41 -6.15
CA GLU A 224 -11.97 5.59 -5.50
C GLU A 224 -11.89 5.90 -3.99
N VAL A 225 -10.72 5.74 -3.35
CA VAL A 225 -10.58 5.98 -1.90
C VAL A 225 -10.58 7.46 -1.54
N ASP A 226 -10.14 8.32 -2.46
CA ASP A 226 -10.00 9.75 -2.20
C ASP A 226 -10.43 10.59 -3.42
N PRO A 227 -11.44 11.47 -3.28
CA PRO A 227 -11.94 12.27 -4.39
C PRO A 227 -10.91 13.22 -5.02
N ILE A 228 -9.95 13.74 -4.24
CA ILE A 228 -8.91 14.64 -4.74
C ILE A 228 -7.99 13.84 -5.67
N LEU A 229 -7.53 12.67 -5.21
CA LEU A 229 -6.72 11.78 -6.04
C LEU A 229 -7.47 11.34 -7.32
N LYS A 230 -8.77 11.03 -7.21
CA LYS A 230 -9.61 10.70 -8.36
C LYS A 230 -9.69 11.84 -9.37
N ALA A 231 -9.84 13.08 -8.90
CA ALA A 231 -9.88 14.26 -9.75
C ALA A 231 -8.51 14.52 -10.40
N ALA A 232 -7.42 14.41 -9.64
CA ALA A 232 -6.06 14.56 -10.15
C ALA A 232 -5.74 13.54 -11.25
N TRP A 233 -6.26 12.31 -11.16
CA TRP A 233 -6.08 11.27 -12.19
C TRP A 233 -6.60 11.68 -13.58
N ALA A 234 -7.60 12.58 -13.65
CA ALA A 234 -8.06 13.13 -14.93
C ALA A 234 -6.97 13.92 -15.68
N TYR A 235 -5.93 14.36 -14.97
CA TYR A 235 -4.78 15.11 -15.48
C TYR A 235 -3.52 14.26 -15.61
N LYS A 236 -3.61 12.92 -15.54
CA LYS A 236 -2.44 12.02 -15.60
C LYS A 236 -1.54 12.22 -16.84
N GLU A 237 -2.08 12.71 -17.95
CA GLU A 237 -1.30 12.99 -19.17
C GLU A 237 -0.35 14.19 -19.00
N ARG A 238 -0.52 14.98 -17.95
CA ARG A 238 0.35 16.12 -17.61
C ARG A 238 1.58 15.72 -16.80
N VAL A 239 1.60 14.53 -16.22
CA VAL A 239 2.69 14.08 -15.34
C VAL A 239 3.60 13.07 -16.04
N PRO A 240 4.91 13.02 -15.72
CA PRO A 240 5.83 12.08 -16.33
C PRO A 240 5.47 10.61 -16.00
N SER A 241 5.06 9.81 -16.98
CA SER A 241 4.70 8.39 -16.76
C SER A 241 5.89 7.41 -16.80
N ARG A 242 7.13 7.91 -16.80
CA ARG A 242 8.34 7.08 -16.90
C ARG A 242 9.30 7.23 -15.72
N SER A 243 8.94 8.05 -14.74
CA SER A 243 9.75 8.27 -13.54
C SER A 243 8.90 8.06 -12.30
N LEU A 244 9.46 7.31 -11.35
CA LEU A 244 8.92 7.15 -10.00
C LEU A 244 9.46 8.22 -9.03
N ALA A 245 10.40 9.05 -9.49
CA ALA A 245 10.98 10.14 -8.73
C ALA A 245 10.40 11.49 -9.20
N LEU A 246 10.35 12.45 -8.29
CA LEU A 246 10.14 13.84 -8.67
C LEU A 246 11.42 14.35 -9.34
N GLU A 247 11.33 14.64 -10.64
CA GLU A 247 12.47 15.18 -11.38
C GLU A 247 12.76 16.62 -10.93
N GLU A 248 14.05 16.99 -10.89
CA GLU A 248 14.50 18.32 -10.50
C GLU A 248 13.89 18.80 -9.16
N LYS A 249 13.78 17.89 -8.18
CA LYS A 249 13.18 18.14 -6.85
C LYS A 249 13.77 19.37 -6.15
N GLU A 250 15.02 19.74 -6.47
CA GLU A 250 15.72 20.93 -5.97
C GLU A 250 15.09 22.26 -6.42
N LYS A 251 14.22 22.23 -7.44
CA LYS A 251 13.48 23.41 -7.93
C LYS A 251 12.16 23.63 -7.19
N TYR A 252 11.72 22.66 -6.39
CA TYR A 252 10.50 22.78 -5.60
C TYR A 252 10.85 23.33 -4.22
N ASN A 253 9.91 24.07 -3.62
CA ASN A 253 10.02 24.56 -2.26
C ASN A 253 8.70 24.33 -1.53
N ILE A 254 8.79 24.21 -0.21
CA ILE A 254 7.65 24.10 0.69
C ILE A 254 7.59 25.35 1.57
N GLU A 255 6.39 25.89 1.71
CA GLU A 255 6.08 26.96 2.64
C GLU A 255 4.95 26.49 3.55
N TRP A 256 5.19 26.55 4.87
CA TRP A 256 4.20 26.18 5.87
C TRP A 256 3.30 27.39 6.17
N GLN A 257 1.97 27.19 6.15
CA GLN A 257 1.01 28.26 6.45
C GLN A 257 1.07 28.66 7.93
N CYS A 258 0.83 29.93 8.26
CA CYS A 258 0.76 30.39 9.66
C CYS A 258 -0.22 29.51 10.48
N ASP A 259 0.12 29.21 11.73
CA ASP A 259 -0.60 28.29 12.61
C ASP A 259 -0.56 26.81 12.18
N TRP A 260 0.53 26.34 11.56
CA TRP A 260 0.72 24.91 11.23
C TRP A 260 1.19 24.03 12.41
N GLU A 261 1.49 24.62 13.57
CA GLU A 261 2.06 23.89 14.71
C GLU A 261 1.27 22.62 15.05
N PRO A 262 1.91 21.52 15.50
CA PRO A 262 1.25 20.21 15.71
C PRO A 262 -0.04 20.27 16.56
N THR A 263 -0.20 21.28 17.40
CA THR A 263 -1.36 21.45 18.28
C THR A 263 -2.53 22.26 17.72
N SER A 264 -2.37 22.97 16.60
CA SER A 264 -3.42 23.82 16.02
C SER A 264 -4.27 23.09 14.98
N TRP A 265 -3.70 22.13 14.24
CA TRP A 265 -4.44 21.34 13.27
C TRP A 265 -5.32 20.30 13.99
N ARG A 266 -6.62 20.59 14.11
CA ARG A 266 -7.59 19.62 14.62
C ARG A 266 -8.07 18.73 13.49
N ALA A 267 -7.46 17.56 13.38
CA ALA A 267 -8.02 16.42 12.70
C ALA A 267 -9.51 16.23 13.09
N PRO A 268 -10.44 16.08 12.13
CA PRO A 268 -11.73 15.48 12.45
C PRO A 268 -11.50 14.11 13.11
N SER A 269 -12.40 13.67 13.99
CA SER A 269 -12.38 12.27 14.44
C SER A 269 -12.56 11.37 13.22
N VAL A 270 -11.50 10.68 12.80
CA VAL A 270 -11.51 9.79 11.64
C VAL A 270 -11.43 8.34 12.10
N ASP A 271 -12.42 7.54 11.72
CA ASP A 271 -12.23 6.08 11.70
C ASP A 271 -11.33 5.74 10.50
N PHE A 272 -10.04 5.54 10.75
CA PHE A 272 -9.08 5.24 9.67
C PHE A 272 -9.41 3.95 8.94
N ALA A 273 -10.01 2.96 9.61
CA ALA A 273 -10.38 1.71 8.96
C ALA A 273 -11.52 1.92 7.97
N LEU A 274 -12.47 2.82 8.26
CA LEU A 274 -13.53 3.20 7.32
C LEU A 274 -13.01 4.14 6.22
N ALA A 275 -12.25 5.16 6.60
CA ALA A 275 -11.72 6.18 5.67
C ALA A 275 -10.77 5.60 4.62
N GLY A 276 -10.09 4.50 4.94
CA GLY A 276 -9.22 3.81 3.99
C GLY A 276 -9.90 2.71 3.20
N GLN A 277 -11.20 2.43 3.30
CA GLN A 277 -11.81 1.33 2.53
C GLN A 277 -11.93 1.69 1.05
N THR A 278 -11.55 0.76 0.17
CA THR A 278 -11.85 0.87 -1.25
C THR A 278 -13.13 0.09 -1.59
N PRO A 279 -13.71 0.27 -2.79
CA PRO A 279 -14.83 -0.57 -3.24
C PRO A 279 -14.56 -2.07 -3.18
N PHE A 280 -13.32 -2.51 -3.43
CA PHE A 280 -12.94 -3.92 -3.33
C PHE A 280 -12.86 -4.42 -1.89
N ASP A 281 -12.39 -3.60 -0.95
CA ASP A 281 -12.42 -3.95 0.48
C ASP A 281 -13.87 -4.13 0.96
N ILE A 282 -14.78 -3.24 0.54
CA ILE A 282 -16.23 -3.34 0.84
C ILE A 282 -16.80 -4.65 0.30
N LYS A 283 -16.53 -4.98 -0.97
CA LYS A 283 -16.97 -6.25 -1.58
C LYS A 283 -16.44 -7.46 -0.82
N PHE A 284 -15.17 -7.44 -0.45
CA PHE A 284 -14.51 -8.50 0.31
C PHE A 284 -15.17 -8.73 1.68
N PHE A 285 -15.42 -7.66 2.44
CA PHE A 285 -16.04 -7.77 3.76
C PHE A 285 -17.51 -8.23 3.67
N GLN A 286 -18.26 -7.75 2.66
CA GLN A 286 -19.63 -8.21 2.42
C GLN A 286 -19.67 -9.69 2.06
N ALA A 287 -18.84 -10.15 1.13
CA ALA A 287 -18.75 -11.56 0.73
C ALA A 287 -18.32 -12.45 1.90
N THR A 288 -17.34 -12.00 2.70
CA THR A 288 -16.89 -12.73 3.90
C THR A 288 -17.99 -12.84 4.95
N LYS A 289 -18.74 -11.77 5.20
CA LYS A 289 -19.88 -11.77 6.13
C LYS A 289 -20.97 -12.73 5.67
N LEU A 290 -21.30 -12.76 4.38
CA LEU A 290 -22.27 -13.70 3.81
C LEU A 290 -21.81 -15.15 3.99
N ARG A 291 -20.53 -15.45 3.73
CA ARG A 291 -19.95 -16.77 3.95
C ARG A 291 -20.10 -17.22 5.40
N ILE A 292 -19.67 -16.39 6.35
CA ILE A 292 -19.77 -16.69 7.80
C ILE A 292 -21.23 -16.94 8.20
N ASN A 293 -22.15 -16.10 7.74
CA ASN A 293 -23.58 -16.29 8.03
C ASN A 293 -24.13 -17.61 7.48
N SER A 294 -23.73 -18.00 6.26
CA SER A 294 -24.13 -19.29 5.68
C SER A 294 -23.55 -20.49 6.42
N GLU A 295 -22.29 -20.41 6.87
CA GLU A 295 -21.62 -21.47 7.63
C GLU A 295 -22.29 -21.65 9.00
N ASN A 296 -22.58 -20.54 9.69
CA ASN A 296 -23.29 -20.56 10.97
C ASN A 296 -24.72 -21.10 10.84
N ALA A 297 -25.45 -20.73 9.78
CA ALA A 297 -26.79 -21.27 9.52
C ALA A 297 -26.75 -22.79 9.29
N ASN A 298 -25.75 -23.28 8.56
CA ASN A 298 -25.57 -24.71 8.32
C ASN A 298 -25.19 -25.48 9.60
N MET A 299 -24.39 -24.89 10.50
CA MET A 299 -24.09 -25.51 11.80
C MET A 299 -25.34 -25.67 12.66
N ILE A 300 -26.22 -24.66 12.71
CA ILE A 300 -27.48 -24.73 13.47
C ILE A 300 -28.39 -25.85 12.93
N VAL A 301 -28.37 -26.14 11.62
CA VAL A 301 -29.18 -27.20 11.01
C VAL A 301 -28.62 -28.60 11.30
N VAL A 302 -27.30 -28.75 11.42
CA VAL A 302 -26.64 -30.04 11.68
C VAL A 302 -26.79 -30.47 13.15
N ASP A 303 -26.84 -29.52 14.10
CA ASP A 303 -27.02 -29.82 15.54
C ASP A 303 -28.47 -30.16 15.95
N VAL A 304 -29.44 -30.14 15.04
CA VAL A 304 -30.79 -30.69 15.28
C VAL A 304 -30.77 -32.21 15.07
N VAL A 305 -29.96 -32.92 15.87
CA VAL A 305 -30.05 -34.37 15.99
C VAL A 305 -31.36 -34.70 16.73
N LYS A 306 -32.36 -35.18 15.99
CA LYS A 306 -33.62 -35.67 16.56
C LYS A 306 -33.32 -36.74 17.63
N PRO A 307 -33.91 -36.66 18.83
CA PRO A 307 -33.69 -37.66 19.86
C PRO A 307 -34.16 -39.04 19.37
N PRO A 308 -33.49 -40.13 19.78
CA PRO A 308 -33.79 -41.45 19.28
C PRO A 308 -35.24 -41.82 19.64
N ARG A 309 -36.05 -42.14 18.62
CA ARG A 309 -37.41 -42.64 18.78
C ARG A 309 -37.36 -43.90 19.66
N LYS A 310 -37.94 -43.84 20.86
CA LYS A 310 -38.22 -45.02 21.70
C LYS A 310 -39.01 -46.02 20.85
N LYS A 311 -38.43 -47.19 20.61
CA LYS A 311 -39.16 -48.32 20.01
C LYS A 311 -40.30 -48.70 20.96
N ALA A 312 -41.53 -48.63 20.48
CA ALA A 312 -42.68 -49.20 21.18
C ALA A 312 -42.47 -50.72 21.29
N LYS A 313 -42.65 -51.26 22.49
CA LYS A 313 -42.73 -52.71 22.71
C LYS A 313 -44.00 -53.21 22.03
N VAL A 314 -43.83 -54.23 21.21
CA VAL A 314 -44.90 -55.05 20.64
C VAL A 314 -45.35 -56.02 21.74
N GLU A 315 -46.64 -56.07 22.02
CA GLU A 315 -47.31 -57.16 22.75
C GLU A 315 -47.66 -58.30 21.79
#